data_AF-A0A2Y9A0L3-F1
#
_entry.id   AF-A0A2Y9A0L3-F1
#
_cell.length_a   1.000
_cell.length_b   1.000
_cell.length_c   1.000
_cell.angle_alpha   90.00
_cell.angle_beta   90.00
_cell.angle_gamma   90.00
#
_symmetry.space_group_name_H-M   'P 1'
#
loop_
_entity.id
_entity.type
_entity.pdbx_description
1 polymer ?
#
loop_
_entity_poly.entity_id
_entity_poly.type
_entity_poly.pdbx_seq_one_letter_code
_entity_poly.pdbx_strand_id
1 'polypeptide(L)' 'MKYMATLYVRDVPDEVAETLKRRAAAQGTSLSVYVATELVKLGARPSNDEVVARLRRLDRSAAPSSSEIVSVIQAARK' A
#
# COMPACT_ATOMS: atom_id res chain seq x y z
N MET A 1 -8.54 -11.90 10.36
CA MET A 1 -8.98 -10.68 9.65
C MET A 1 -10.50 -10.77 9.49
N LYS A 2 -11.27 -9.81 9.99
CA LYS A 2 -12.74 -9.84 9.91
C LYS A 2 -13.14 -9.22 8.57
N TYR A 3 -13.53 -10.02 7.59
CA TYR A 3 -14.04 -9.53 6.30
C TYR A 3 -15.51 -9.12 6.49
N MET A 4 -15.79 -7.82 6.51
CA MET A 4 -17.14 -7.28 6.83
C MET A 4 -17.75 -6.46 5.67
N ALA A 5 -16.96 -6.10 4.66
CA ALA A 5 -17.40 -5.25 3.56
C ALA A 5 -17.49 -6.03 2.24
N THR A 6 -18.60 -5.89 1.53
CA THR A 6 -18.79 -6.38 0.16
C THR A 6 -18.70 -5.20 -0.80
N LEU A 7 -17.89 -5.34 -1.86
CA LEU A 7 -17.75 -4.33 -2.89
C LEU A 7 -18.43 -4.80 -4.18
N TYR A 8 -19.34 -3.98 -4.71
CA TYR A 8 -19.91 -4.16 -6.04
C TYR A 8 -19.23 -3.19 -7.00
N VAL A 9 -18.48 -3.72 -7.96
CA VAL A 9 -17.80 -2.92 -9.00
C VAL A 9 -18.64 -2.95 -10.25
N ARG A 10 -19.04 -1.78 -10.74
CA ARG A 10 -19.85 -1.61 -11.95
C ARG A 10 -18.99 -1.18 -13.13
N ASP A 11 -19.52 -1.39 -14.33
CA ASP A 11 -18.96 -0.85 -15.57
C ASP A 11 -17.51 -1.28 -15.83
N VAL A 12 -17.17 -2.52 -15.46
CA VAL A 12 -15.87 -3.13 -15.75
C VAL A 12 -15.86 -3.59 -17.21
N PRO A 13 -14.92 -3.13 -18.05
CA PRO A 13 -14.82 -3.61 -19.42
C PRO A 13 -14.62 -5.13 -19.49
N ASP A 14 -15.28 -5.78 -20.44
CA ASP A 14 -15.26 -7.25 -20.57
C ASP A 14 -13.83 -7.81 -20.69
N GLU A 15 -12.97 -7.13 -21.46
CA GLU A 15 -11.56 -7.46 -21.63
C GLU A 15 -10.76 -7.47 -20.31
N VAL A 16 -11.09 -6.55 -19.40
CA VAL A 16 -10.49 -6.47 -18.06
C VAL A 16 -11.00 -7.64 -17.22
N ALA A 17 -12.31 -7.88 -17.21
CA ALA A 17 -12.90 -9.00 -16.48
C ALA A 17 -12.30 -10.35 -16.92
N GLU A 18 -12.16 -10.58 -18.22
CA GLU A 18 -11.54 -11.79 -18.77
C GLU A 18 -10.07 -11.93 -18.38
N THR A 19 -9.32 -10.82 -18.39
CA THR A 19 -7.93 -10.82 -17.94
C THR A 19 -7.81 -11.20 -16.46
N LEU A 20 -8.67 -10.67 -15.60
CA LEU A 20 -8.69 -11.00 -14.17
C LEU A 20 -9.11 -12.46 -13.94
N LYS A 21 -10.08 -12.98 -14.69
CA LYS A 21 -10.47 -14.41 -14.63
C LYS A 21 -9.30 -15.33 -14.98
N ARG A 22 -8.57 -15.04 -16.07
CA ARG A 22 -7.37 -15.83 -16.45
C ARG A 22 -6.30 -15.81 -15.37
N ARG A 23 -6.05 -14.66 -14.75
CA ARG A 23 -5.08 -14.54 -13.65
C ARG A 23 -5.53 -15.30 -12.40
N ALA A 24 -6.81 -15.22 -12.05
CA ALA A 24 -7.37 -15.98 -10.92
C ALA A 24 -7.23 -17.50 -11.15
N ALA A 25 -7.56 -17.97 -12.36
CA ALA A 25 -7.41 -19.37 -12.74
C ALA A 25 -5.95 -19.84 -12.70
N ALA A 26 -5.01 -19.02 -13.17
CA ALA A 26 -3.57 -19.32 -13.10
C ALA A 26 -3.06 -19.47 -11.64
N GLN A 27 -3.74 -18.84 -10.68
CA GLN A 27 -3.44 -18.95 -9.25
C GLN A 27 -4.28 -20.01 -8.53
N GLY A 28 -5.17 -20.73 -9.24
CA GLY A 28 -6.08 -21.71 -8.63
C GLY A 28 -7.09 -21.09 -7.66
N THR A 29 -7.46 -19.83 -7.86
CA THR A 29 -8.40 -19.10 -6.99
C THR A 29 -9.63 -18.65 -7.76
N SER A 30 -10.73 -18.38 -7.04
CA SER A 30 -11.89 -17.73 -7.65
C SER A 30 -11.58 -16.27 -8.01
N LEU A 31 -12.31 -15.71 -8.98
CA LEU A 31 -12.19 -14.30 -9.34
C LEU A 31 -12.41 -13.37 -8.14
N SER A 32 -13.39 -13.68 -7.28
CA SER A 32 -13.68 -12.86 -6.10
C SER A 32 -12.53 -12.85 -5.10
N VAL A 33 -11.89 -14.00 -4.85
CA VAL A 33 -10.72 -14.10 -3.97
C VAL A 33 -9.52 -13.36 -4.57
N TYR A 34 -9.28 -13.54 -5.88
CA TYR A 34 -8.21 -12.84 -6.58
C TYR A 34 -8.37 -11.31 -6.49
N VAL A 35 -9.55 -10.79 -6.85
CA VAL A 35 -9.83 -9.35 -6.82
C VAL A 35 -9.75 -8.80 -5.39
N ALA A 36 -10.32 -9.49 -4.40
CA ALA A 36 -10.21 -9.07 -2.99
C ALA A 36 -8.75 -8.99 -2.54
N THR A 37 -7.91 -9.94 -2.95
CA THR A 37 -6.48 -9.95 -2.66
C THR A 37 -5.75 -8.76 -3.28
N GLU A 38 -6.05 -8.44 -4.55
CA GLU A 38 -5.48 -7.27 -5.21
C GLU A 38 -5.96 -5.95 -4.58
N LEU A 39 -7.21 -5.87 -4.13
CA LEU A 39 -7.73 -4.70 -3.41
C LEU A 39 -7.05 -4.51 -2.03
N VAL A 40 -6.74 -5.60 -1.33
CA VAL A 40 -5.96 -5.54 -0.08
C VAL A 40 -4.56 -4.99 -0.37
N LYS A 41 -3.89 -5.45 -1.43
CA LYS A 41 -2.58 -4.92 -1.83
C LYS A 41 -2.64 -3.44 -2.18
N LEU A 42 -3.68 -3.03 -2.90
CA LEU A 42 -3.93 -1.64 -3.27
C LEU A 42 -4.10 -0.76 -2.03
N GLY A 43 -4.92 -1.19 -1.06
CA GLY A 43 -5.18 -0.43 0.18
C GLY A 43 -4.04 -0.48 1.19
N ALA A 44 -3.13 -1.45 1.11
CA ALA A 44 -2.01 -1.57 2.05
C ALA A 44 -0.92 -0.51 1.85
N ARG A 45 -0.83 0.08 0.65
CA ARG A 45 0.16 1.12 0.34
C ARG A 45 -0.49 2.50 0.40
N PRO A 46 -0.06 3.40 1.31
CA PRO A 46 -0.53 4.77 1.30
C PRO A 46 -0.08 5.46 0.00
N SER A 47 -0.95 6.28 -0.56
CA SER A 47 -0.60 7.19 -1.65
C SER A 47 0.44 8.21 -1.20
N ASN A 48 1.15 8.81 -2.16
CA ASN A 48 2.13 9.86 -1.87
C ASN A 48 1.49 11.04 -1.12
N ASP A 49 0.25 11.40 -1.47
CA ASP A 49 -0.47 12.48 -0.81
C ASP A 49 -0.81 12.15 0.65
N GLU A 50 -1.23 10.90 0.93
CA GLU A 50 -1.46 10.43 2.30
C GLU A 50 -0.16 10.40 3.11
N VAL A 51 0.95 9.99 2.50
CA VAL A 51 2.27 10.03 3.13
C VAL A 51 2.64 11.47 3.47
N VAL A 52 2.54 12.40 2.53
CA VAL A 52 2.87 13.83 2.75
C VAL A 52 1.96 14.44 3.82
N ALA A 53 0.65 14.18 3.76
CA ALA A 53 -0.30 14.65 4.76
C ALA A 53 0.04 14.12 6.16
N ARG A 54 0.43 12.84 6.26
CA ARG A 54 0.91 12.26 7.52
C ARG A 54 2.20 12.92 8.00
N LEU A 55 3.16 13.13 7.10
CA LEU A 55 4.45 13.78 7.43
C LEU A 55 4.28 15.23 7.89
N ARG A 56 3.26 15.95 7.42
CA ARG A 56 2.95 17.32 7.88
C ARG A 56 2.35 17.35 9.28
N ARG A 57 1.65 16.29 9.71
CA ARG A 57 1.02 16.20 11.04
C ARG A 57 1.95 15.68 12.12
N LEU A 58 3.10 15.10 11.75
CA LEU A 58 4.08 14.63 12.72
C LEU A 58 4.77 15.83 13.38
N ASP A 59 4.65 15.92 14.69
CA ASP A 59 5.50 16.80 15.49
C ASP A 59 6.94 16.28 15.42
N ARG A 60 7.85 17.13 14.95
CA ARG A 60 9.29 16.85 14.81
C ARG A 60 10.14 17.73 15.73
N SER A 61 9.53 18.40 16.70
CA SER A 61 10.25 19.25 17.65
C SER A 61 11.35 18.50 18.41
N ALA A 62 11.16 17.21 18.67
CA ALA A 62 12.14 16.33 19.32
C ALA A 62 13.01 15.51 18.33
N ALA A 63 12.93 15.77 17.02
CA ALA A 63 13.72 15.03 16.03
C ALA A 63 15.19 15.47 16.06
N PRO A 64 16.16 14.55 15.86
CA PRO A 64 17.57 14.91 15.78
C PRO A 64 17.84 15.92 14.68
N SER A 65 18.67 16.91 14.98
CA SER A 65 19.17 17.85 13.99
C SER A 65 20.07 17.14 12.96
N SER A 66 20.19 17.73 11.78
CA SER A 66 21.11 17.21 10.74
C SER A 66 22.55 17.12 11.26
N SER A 67 22.99 18.05 12.10
CA SER A 67 24.30 18.04 12.75
C SER A 67 24.49 16.86 13.69
N GLU A 68 23.48 16.50 14.48
CA GLU A 68 23.54 15.34 15.38
C GLU A 68 23.60 14.04 14.58
N ILE A 69 22.79 13.93 13.52
CA ILE A 69 22.79 12.76 12.62
C ILE A 69 24.17 12.59 11.97
N VAL A 70 24.73 13.65 11.40
CA VAL A 70 26.05 13.60 10.75
C VAL A 70 27.15 13.23 11.76
N SER A 71 27.10 13.77 12.97
CA SER A 71 28.06 13.46 14.04
C SER A 71 28.05 11.97 14.40
N VAL A 72 26.86 11.38 14.55
CA VAL A 72 26.71 9.93 14.83
C VAL A 72 27.27 9.08 13.69
N ILE A 73 26.98 9.43 12.44
CA ILE A 73 27.48 8.68 11.26
C ILE A 73 29.01 8.76 11.17
N GLN A 74 29.60 9.92 11.43
CA GLN A 74 31.05 10.09 11.41
C GLN A 74 31.74 9.33 12.54
N ALA A 75 31.14 9.30 13.73
CA ALA A 75 31.65 8.52 14.87
C ALA A 75 31.65 7.02 14.58
N ALA A 76 30.63 6.51 13.88
CA ALA A 76 30.52 5.08 13.52
C ALA A 76 31.49 4.62 12.42
N ARG A 77 32.17 5.55 11.72
CA ARG A 77 33.17 5.25 10.67
C ARG A 77 34.61 5.19 11.20
N LYS A 78 34.84 5.49 12.47
CA LYS A 78 36.13 5.32 13.15
C LYS A 78 36.19 3.98 13.86
#